data_AF-A0A4Z1E5J4-F1
#
_entry.id   AF-A0A4Z1E5J4-F1
#
_cell.length_a   1.000
_cell.length_b   1.000
_cell.length_c   1.000
_cell.angle_alpha   90.00
_cell.angle_beta   90.00
_cell.angle_gamma   90.00
#
_symmetry.space_group_name_H-M   'P 1'
#
loop_
_entity.id
_entity.type
_entity.pdbx_description
1 polymer ?
#
loop_
_entity_poly.entity_id
_entity_poly.type
_entity_poly.pdbx_seq_one_letter_code
_entity_poly.pdbx_strand_id
1 'polypeptide(L)'
;MTRTSPIGGRQASPDTPTRTEEALELRADPDDIAHLVCCRDDEWRLGFCGAPGEYLNFAAETVCTMCVEVAEQRLPGCFDNDPMRCPNDHLPCPDLTDVYLRAMDLTDGGTS
;
A
#
# COMPACT_ATOMS: atom_id res chain seq x y z
N MET A 1 -6.62 15.24 -53.78
CA MET A 1 -6.03 16.54 -53.41
C MET A 1 -7.16 17.49 -53.04
N THR A 2 -7.28 18.20 -51.92
CA THR A 2 -6.83 18.12 -50.54
C THR A 2 -7.85 18.99 -49.78
N ARG A 3 -8.37 18.50 -48.64
CA ARG A 3 -9.28 19.21 -47.72
C ARG A 3 -8.63 20.50 -47.20
N THR A 4 -9.42 21.46 -46.71
CA THR A 4 -9.29 22.03 -45.35
C THR A 4 -10.49 22.94 -45.04
N SER A 5 -11.21 22.64 -43.97
CA SER A 5 -12.06 23.60 -43.23
C SER A 5 -11.48 23.72 -41.82
N PRO A 6 -11.42 24.93 -41.21
CA PRO A 6 -10.96 25.10 -39.83
C PRO A 6 -12.10 25.56 -38.93
N ILE A 7 -12.50 24.80 -37.90
CA ILE A 7 -13.25 25.37 -36.77
C ILE A 7 -12.93 24.59 -35.48
N GLY A 8 -12.44 25.34 -34.49
CA GLY A 8 -12.94 25.24 -33.12
C GLY A 8 -12.35 24.15 -32.26
N GLY A 9 -11.29 24.50 -31.54
CA GLY A 9 -10.85 23.78 -30.36
C GLY A 9 -12.00 23.60 -29.36
N ARG A 10 -12.19 22.35 -28.94
CA ARG A 10 -12.62 22.02 -27.59
C ARG A 10 -11.61 21.00 -27.10
N GLN A 11 -10.76 21.44 -26.19
CA GLN A 11 -9.97 20.56 -25.36
C GLN A 11 -10.98 19.68 -24.61
N ALA A 12 -11.01 18.39 -24.95
CA ALA A 12 -11.52 17.40 -24.01
C ALA A 12 -10.48 17.40 -22.89
N SER A 13 -10.88 17.95 -21.75
CA SER A 13 -10.14 17.86 -20.50
C SER A 13 -9.67 16.42 -20.32
N PRO A 14 -8.43 16.17 -19.89
CA PRO A 14 -8.15 14.86 -19.32
C PRO A 14 -9.16 14.69 -18.18
N ASP A 15 -9.98 13.64 -18.26
CA ASP A 15 -10.56 12.98 -17.09
C ASP A 15 -9.38 12.64 -16.18
N THR A 16 -8.94 13.65 -15.43
CA THR A 16 -8.14 13.45 -14.24
C THR A 16 -9.11 12.73 -13.33
N PRO A 17 -8.92 11.45 -13.01
CA PRO A 17 -9.71 10.86 -11.95
C PRO A 17 -9.54 11.81 -10.77
N THR A 18 -10.66 12.38 -10.32
CA THR A 18 -10.70 13.12 -9.07
C THR A 18 -10.00 12.22 -8.07
N ARG A 19 -8.79 12.62 -7.66
CA ARG A 19 -8.01 11.92 -6.66
C ARG A 19 -8.80 12.08 -5.36
N THR A 20 -9.79 11.22 -5.16
CA THR A 20 -10.25 10.92 -3.83
C THR A 20 -9.06 10.25 -3.19
N GLU A 21 -8.41 10.93 -2.26
CA GLU A 21 -7.54 10.25 -1.31
C GLU A 21 -8.42 9.21 -0.61
N GLU A 22 -8.48 8.00 -1.16
CA GLU A 22 -9.06 6.86 -0.47
C GLU A 22 -8.15 6.65 0.74
N ALA A 23 -8.66 7.08 1.89
CA ALA A 23 -8.05 6.80 3.18
C ALA A 23 -8.00 5.27 3.32
N LEU A 24 -6.88 4.74 3.79
CA LEU A 24 -6.77 3.33 4.12
C LEU A 24 -7.82 3.02 5.21
N GLU A 25 -8.41 1.83 5.20
CA GLU A 25 -9.32 1.38 6.28
C GLU A 25 -8.66 0.32 7.17
N LEU A 26 -9.07 0.22 8.45
CA LEU A 26 -8.70 -0.90 9.31
C LEU A 26 -9.79 -1.97 9.24
N ARG A 27 -9.42 -3.18 8.80
CA ARG A 27 -10.32 -4.33 8.73
C ARG A 27 -9.79 -5.45 9.62
N ALA A 28 -10.70 -6.24 10.17
CA ALA A 28 -10.38 -7.48 10.88
C ALA A 28 -11.13 -8.63 10.22
N ASP A 29 -10.45 -9.37 9.36
CA ASP A 29 -11.01 -10.50 8.63
C ASP A 29 -9.97 -11.64 8.52
N PRO A 30 -10.10 -12.73 9.29
CA PRO A 30 -9.10 -13.79 9.33
C PRO A 30 -9.01 -14.59 8.03
N ASP A 31 -10.11 -14.69 7.28
CA ASP A 31 -10.21 -15.47 6.05
C ASP A 31 -9.63 -14.72 4.82
N ASP A 32 -9.27 -13.45 4.99
CA ASP A 32 -8.73 -12.62 3.94
C ASP A 32 -7.26 -12.93 3.62
N ILE A 33 -6.84 -12.63 2.39
CA ILE A 33 -5.45 -12.82 1.95
C ILE A 33 -4.71 -11.49 2.09
N ALA A 34 -3.94 -11.34 3.16
CA ALA A 34 -3.18 -10.13 3.41
C ALA A 34 -1.98 -9.98 2.46
N HIS A 35 -1.83 -8.77 1.92
CA HIS A 35 -0.62 -8.37 1.21
C HIS A 35 0.36 -7.71 2.19
N LEU A 36 1.61 -8.19 2.20
CA LEU A 36 2.63 -7.61 3.07
C LEU A 36 3.08 -6.23 2.57
N VAL A 37 3.27 -5.32 3.51
CA VAL A 37 3.82 -3.97 3.34
C VAL A 37 5.02 -3.80 4.27
N CYS A 38 5.87 -2.79 4.06
CA CYS A 38 6.90 -2.50 5.03
C CYS A 38 6.34 -1.65 6.17
N CYS A 39 6.56 -2.10 7.41
CA CYS A 39 6.22 -1.42 8.66
C CYS A 39 6.69 0.05 8.77
N ARG A 40 7.63 0.47 7.91
CA ARG A 40 8.21 1.82 7.88
C ARG A 40 7.72 2.67 6.70
N ASP A 41 7.04 2.09 5.71
CA ASP A 41 6.50 2.85 4.58
C ASP A 41 5.52 3.92 5.10
N ASP A 42 5.59 5.15 4.57
CA ASP A 42 4.74 6.26 5.03
C ASP A 42 3.25 5.99 4.75
N GLU A 43 2.96 5.38 3.61
CA GLU A 43 1.61 5.01 3.18
C GLU A 43 1.61 3.55 2.74
N TRP A 44 0.82 2.70 3.42
CA TRP A 44 0.71 1.27 3.12
C TRP A 44 -0.24 0.95 1.95
N ARG A 45 -0.15 1.75 0.88
CA ARG A 45 -1.03 1.65 -0.29
C ARG A 45 -0.62 0.57 -1.29
N LEU A 46 0.58 0.02 -1.18
CA LEU A 46 1.08 -0.98 -2.11
C LEU A 46 1.78 -2.10 -1.34
N GLY A 47 1.31 -3.33 -1.56
CA GLY A 47 2.01 -4.52 -1.08
C GLY A 47 3.34 -4.74 -1.81
N PHE A 48 4.21 -5.58 -1.24
CA PHE A 48 5.50 -5.92 -1.87
C PHE A 48 5.37 -6.50 -3.29
N CYS A 49 4.27 -7.21 -3.57
CA CYS A 49 3.98 -7.72 -4.91
C CYS A 49 3.44 -6.66 -5.90
N GLY A 50 3.25 -5.41 -5.46
CA GLY A 50 2.70 -4.30 -6.25
C GLY A 50 1.17 -4.23 -6.30
N ALA A 51 0.46 -5.09 -5.56
CA ALA A 51 -1.00 -4.99 -5.45
C ALA A 51 -1.41 -3.73 -4.66
N PRO A 52 -2.46 -3.01 -5.07
CA PRO A 52 -3.01 -1.90 -4.31
C PRO A 52 -3.59 -2.39 -2.99
N GLY A 53 -3.39 -1.61 -1.93
CA GLY A 53 -3.98 -1.80 -0.61
C GLY A 53 -5.04 -0.72 -0.38
N GLU A 54 -6.27 -1.16 -0.14
CA GLU A 54 -7.41 -0.30 0.22
C GLU A 54 -7.64 -0.29 1.74
N TYR A 55 -7.16 -1.33 2.42
CA TYR A 55 -7.30 -1.51 3.86
C TYR A 55 -6.11 -2.29 4.43
N LEU A 56 -5.96 -2.25 5.74
CA LEU A 56 -4.99 -2.99 6.52
C LEU A 56 -5.72 -4.02 7.38
N ASN A 57 -5.17 -5.23 7.41
CA ASN A 57 -5.78 -6.34 8.13
C ASN A 57 -4.73 -7.07 8.96
N PHE A 58 -4.72 -6.78 10.27
CA PHE A 58 -3.84 -7.43 11.23
C PHE A 58 -4.35 -8.80 11.69
N ALA A 59 -5.60 -9.15 11.35
CA ALA A 59 -6.22 -10.40 11.76
C ALA A 59 -6.11 -11.52 10.71
N ALA A 60 -5.65 -11.20 9.49
CA ALA A 60 -5.52 -12.16 8.40
C ALA A 60 -4.60 -13.33 8.77
N GLU A 61 -5.10 -14.55 8.57
CA GLU A 61 -4.32 -15.76 8.82
C GLU A 61 -3.58 -16.25 7.56
N THR A 62 -3.97 -15.73 6.40
CA THR A 62 -3.36 -16.05 5.11
C THR A 62 -2.61 -14.86 4.53
N VAL A 63 -1.39 -15.08 4.05
CA VAL A 63 -0.54 -14.06 3.44
C VAL A 63 -0.33 -14.37 1.96
N CYS A 64 -0.35 -13.33 1.12
CA CYS A 64 -0.04 -13.43 -0.30
C CYS A 64 1.37 -14.02 -0.52
N THR A 65 1.44 -15.18 -1.20
CA THR A 65 2.70 -15.88 -1.48
C THR A 65 3.71 -15.01 -2.25
N MET A 66 3.25 -14.21 -3.22
CA MET A 66 4.15 -13.32 -3.97
C MET A 66 4.79 -12.25 -3.09
N CYS A 67 4.06 -11.73 -2.08
CA CYS A 67 4.64 -10.78 -1.14
C CYS A 67 5.75 -11.43 -0.30
N VAL A 68 5.56 -12.67 0.15
CA VAL A 68 6.57 -13.44 0.89
C VAL A 68 7.82 -13.66 0.03
N GLU A 69 7.65 -14.09 -1.22
CA GLU A 69 8.77 -14.30 -2.14
C GLU A 69 9.57 -13.02 -2.40
N VAL A 70 8.88 -11.89 -2.59
CA VAL A 70 9.54 -10.59 -2.78
C VAL A 70 10.27 -10.16 -1.51
N ALA A 71 9.68 -10.35 -0.32
CA ALA A 71 10.31 -10.04 0.95
C ALA A 71 11.60 -10.86 1.15
N GLU A 72 11.53 -12.18 0.93
CA GLU A 72 12.68 -13.08 1.04
C GLU A 72 13.79 -12.79 0.00
N GLN A 73 13.43 -12.38 -1.21
CA GLN A 73 14.42 -11.96 -2.21
C GLN A 73 15.16 -10.68 -1.82
N ARG A 74 14.47 -9.73 -1.18
CA ARG A 74 15.06 -8.47 -0.74
C ARG A 74 15.89 -8.64 0.53
N LEU A 75 15.35 -9.38 1.50
CA LEU A 75 15.96 -9.66 2.78
C LEU A 75 15.72 -11.13 3.17
N PRO A 76 16.67 -12.03 2.87
CA PRO A 76 16.53 -13.45 3.22
C PRO A 76 16.38 -13.66 4.73
N GLY A 77 15.39 -14.48 5.12
CA GLY A 77 15.06 -14.75 6.51
C GLY A 77 14.41 -13.56 7.23
N CYS A 78 13.78 -12.64 6.50
CA CYS A 78 13.19 -11.43 7.10
C CYS A 78 12.15 -11.73 8.19
N PHE A 79 11.45 -12.87 8.10
CA PHE A 79 10.46 -13.33 9.07
C PHE A 79 11.06 -14.04 10.29
N ASP A 80 12.32 -14.51 10.21
CA ASP A 80 13.00 -15.22 11.29
C ASP A 80 13.82 -14.27 12.20
N ASN A 81 13.92 -13.00 11.84
CA ASN A 81 14.68 -11.99 12.57
C ASN A 81 13.88 -11.37 13.73
N ASP A 82 14.52 -11.22 14.89
CA ASP A 82 14.01 -10.42 16.01
C ASP A 82 15.06 -9.36 16.44
N PRO A 83 14.79 -8.05 16.30
CA PRO A 83 13.55 -7.47 15.76
C PRO A 83 13.41 -7.71 14.25
N MET A 84 12.16 -7.84 13.79
CA MET A 84 11.86 -7.88 12.36
C MET A 84 12.39 -6.62 11.67
N ARG A 85 12.96 -6.81 10.49
CA ARG A 85 13.54 -5.74 9.67
C ARG A 85 12.71 -5.55 8.41
N CYS A 86 12.55 -4.30 8.01
CA CYS A 86 11.84 -3.98 6.79
C CYS A 86 12.65 -4.43 5.55
N PRO A 87 12.05 -5.22 4.63
CA PRO A 87 12.72 -5.62 3.39
C PRO A 87 13.02 -4.47 2.41
N ASN A 88 12.46 -3.28 2.58
CA ASN A 88 12.74 -2.12 1.70
C ASN A 88 14.02 -1.37 2.12
N ASP A 89 14.20 -1.11 3.42
CA ASP A 89 15.29 -0.25 3.94
C ASP A 89 16.28 -0.98 4.87
N HIS A 90 16.00 -2.25 5.21
CA HIS A 90 16.79 -3.14 6.06
C HIS A 90 16.96 -2.64 7.51
N LEU A 91 16.18 -1.63 7.90
CA LEU A 91 16.15 -1.09 9.25
C LEU A 91 15.15 -1.88 10.11
N PRO A 92 15.37 -1.93 11.44
CA PRO A 92 14.40 -2.55 12.34
C PRO A 92 13.04 -1.86 12.24
N CYS A 93 12.00 -2.67 12.19
CA CYS A 93 10.63 -2.18 12.33
C CYS A 93 10.46 -1.52 13.71
N PRO A 94 9.61 -0.49 13.80
CA PRO A 94 9.08 -0.07 15.10
C PRO A 94 8.29 -1.22 15.72
N ASP A 95 7.97 -1.10 17.01
CA ASP A 95 7.20 -2.14 17.68
C ASP A 95 5.77 -2.25 17.10
N LEU A 96 5.13 -3.39 17.32
CA LEU A 96 3.81 -3.65 16.74
C LEU A 96 2.74 -2.66 17.23
N THR A 97 2.89 -2.13 18.46
CA THR A 97 1.96 -1.14 19.01
C THR A 97 2.07 0.17 18.26
N ASP A 98 3.29 0.65 18.01
CA ASP A 98 3.56 1.85 17.21
C ASP A 98 3.02 1.71 15.78
N VAL A 99 3.22 0.54 15.16
CA VAL A 99 2.65 0.24 13.84
C VAL A 99 1.12 0.34 13.88
N TYR A 100 0.47 -0.27 14.88
CA TYR A 100 -0.98 -0.24 15.00
C TYR A 100 -1.53 1.17 15.26
N LEU A 101 -0.88 1.96 16.12
CA LEU A 101 -1.24 3.36 16.37
C LEU A 101 -1.15 4.21 15.11
N ARG A 102 -0.07 4.03 14.32
CA ARG A 102 0.10 4.72 13.05
C ARG A 102 -0.97 4.32 12.02
N ALA A 103 -1.38 3.05 12.03
CA ALA A 103 -2.47 2.60 11.18
C ALA A 103 -3.77 3.32 11.50
N MET A 104 -4.15 3.41 12.77
CA MET A 104 -5.34 4.15 13.19
C MET A 104 -5.30 5.63 12.75
N ASP A 105 -4.17 6.30 12.91
CA ASP A 105 -3.99 7.70 12.49
C ASP A 105 -4.16 7.89 10.97
N LEU A 106 -3.58 6.98 10.17
CA LEU A 106 -3.72 6.99 8.71
C LEU A 106 -5.16 6.74 8.27
N THR A 107 -5.91 5.89 9.00
CA THR A 107 -7.27 5.51 8.63
C THR A 107 -8.34 6.50 9.09
N ASP A 108 -8.08 7.24 10.17
CA ASP A 108 -8.99 8.27 10.68
C ASP A 108 -8.90 9.59 9.88
N GLY A 109 -8.06 9.65 8.84
CA GLY A 109 -7.99 10.78 7.91
C GLY A 109 -7.35 12.03 8.53
N GLY A 110 -6.19 11.86 9.18
CA GLY A 110 -5.37 12.88 9.81
C GLY A 110 -5.72 14.34 9.49
N THR A 111 -6.63 14.92 10.28
CA THR A 111 -6.67 16.36 10.52
C THR A 111 -6.00 16.64 11.85
N SER A 112 -4.76 17.13 11.81
CA SER A 112 -4.19 18.00 12.84
C SER A 112 -3.21 18.97 12.20
#